data_AF-A0A349ESX3-F1
#
_entry.id   AF-A0A349ESX3-F1
#
_cell.length_a   1.000
_cell.length_b   1.000
_cell.length_c   1.000
_cell.angle_alpha   90.00
_cell.angle_beta   90.00
_cell.angle_gamma   90.00
#
_symmetry.space_group_name_H-M   'P 1'
#
loop_
_entity.id
_entity.type
_entity.pdbx_description
1 polymer ?
#
loop_
_entity_poly.entity_id
_entity_poly.type
_entity_poly.pdbx_seq_one_letter_code
_entity_poly.pdbx_strand_id
1 'polypeptide(L)'
;MPSMSRGRRDLRDLPTATIDGETAKDFDDALSIEKIPTGYRLWVHIADVANYVKEGSYLDQEAYRRGTSVYLPDRAIPMLPTSLSNGICSLNPGVDRLTLTAEMDFTSQGVLSRYDLYESVIRSNERMTYTAVKEILVDRDRAQRRRYAALAPQFELMGELMEILRKRRMKRGSIDFDLPEPQIVLDLQGKISDITRAERNRAHMIVEEFMLAANETVAAHMEEREIPCVYRVHDEPKEDAVLALQEFLSSVGITLAAGKKLKPLHLQRAVEQAKGTPLEAAVNTVILRAMKQARYATENSGHFGLAAETYTHFTSPIRRYPDLMVHRITKQAIRGLAVKDTATADDAEAFLSKAAAHSSLRERVAMEAERDVVTMLKLQFMKDRIGESHKGVITGVTAFGFFVQLNALFVEGLVHVSSLTDDYYHYIENQHSLRGEQKKKAYRIGDQVTVRVDRVDRERKRIDFTLAK
;
A
#
# COMPACT_ATOMS: atom_id res chain seq x y z
N MET A 1 -32.38 -17.54 -8.17
CA MET A 1 -31.99 -16.36 -8.99
C MET A 1 -32.80 -15.09 -8.63
N PRO A 2 -34.13 -15.09 -8.38
CA PRO A 2 -34.85 -13.88 -7.95
C PRO A 2 -34.57 -13.40 -6.51
N SER A 3 -33.87 -14.21 -5.71
CA SER A 3 -33.62 -13.92 -4.28
C SER A 3 -32.42 -13.00 -4.03
N MET A 4 -31.47 -12.87 -4.97
CA MET A 4 -30.25 -12.10 -4.75
C MET A 4 -30.43 -10.58 -4.95
N SER A 5 -31.38 -10.14 -5.78
CA SER A 5 -31.61 -8.72 -6.11
C SER A 5 -32.61 -8.00 -5.20
N ARG A 6 -33.30 -8.73 -4.30
CA ARG A 6 -34.37 -8.14 -3.49
C ARG A 6 -33.80 -7.08 -2.54
N GLY A 7 -34.23 -5.83 -2.70
CA GLY A 7 -33.78 -4.69 -1.90
C GLY A 7 -32.39 -4.15 -2.28
N ARG A 8 -31.84 -4.53 -3.44
CA ARG A 8 -30.54 -4.06 -3.94
C ARG A 8 -30.69 -3.30 -5.24
N ARG A 9 -29.82 -2.32 -5.50
CA ARG A 9 -29.75 -1.65 -6.80
C ARG A 9 -29.21 -2.62 -7.84
N ASP A 10 -29.92 -2.77 -8.95
CA ASP A 10 -29.48 -3.61 -10.06
C ASP A 10 -28.55 -2.81 -10.98
N LEU A 11 -27.29 -3.23 -11.06
CA LEU A 11 -26.24 -2.62 -11.87
C LEU A 11 -25.62 -3.64 -12.82
N ARG A 12 -26.31 -4.75 -13.11
CA ARG A 12 -25.76 -5.85 -13.94
C ARG A 12 -25.52 -5.47 -15.39
N ASP A 13 -26.20 -4.43 -15.88
CA ASP A 13 -26.05 -3.92 -17.25
C ASP A 13 -25.07 -2.74 -17.34
N LEU A 14 -24.56 -2.24 -16.19
CA LEU A 14 -23.51 -1.22 -16.16
C LEU A 14 -22.19 -1.88 -16.60
N PRO A 15 -21.44 -1.30 -17.55
CA PRO A 15 -20.17 -1.91 -17.93
C PRO A 15 -19.15 -1.73 -16.81
N THR A 16 -18.70 -2.85 -16.27
CA THR A 16 -17.88 -3.00 -15.06
C THR A 16 -16.72 -3.96 -15.34
N ALA A 17 -15.54 -3.65 -14.81
CA ALA A 17 -14.38 -4.53 -14.89
C ALA A 17 -13.64 -4.61 -13.55
N THR A 18 -13.00 -5.74 -13.26
CA THR A 18 -11.99 -5.85 -12.21
C THR A 18 -10.60 -5.66 -12.83
N ILE A 19 -9.63 -5.12 -12.08
CA ILE A 19 -8.27 -4.88 -12.57
C ILE A 19 -7.29 -5.33 -11.49
N ASP A 20 -6.64 -6.48 -11.72
CA ASP A 20 -5.84 -7.14 -10.69
C ASP A 20 -4.49 -7.67 -11.23
N GLY A 21 -3.66 -8.21 -10.36
CA GLY A 21 -2.45 -8.93 -10.77
C GLY A 21 -2.79 -10.23 -11.49
N GLU A 22 -1.90 -10.71 -12.37
CA GLU A 22 -2.10 -11.90 -13.20
C GLU A 22 -2.46 -13.15 -12.40
N THR A 23 -1.90 -13.29 -11.18
CA THR A 23 -2.07 -14.44 -10.30
C THR A 23 -3.23 -14.31 -9.30
N ALA A 24 -3.86 -13.13 -9.21
CA ALA A 24 -4.95 -12.86 -8.27
C ALA A 24 -6.20 -13.69 -8.60
N LYS A 25 -6.93 -14.12 -7.56
CA LYS A 25 -8.15 -14.95 -7.68
C LYS A 25 -9.32 -14.43 -6.84
N ASP A 26 -9.03 -13.51 -5.94
CA ASP A 26 -9.89 -12.88 -4.95
C ASP A 26 -10.08 -11.41 -5.31
N PHE A 27 -11.03 -11.13 -6.21
CA PHE A 27 -11.30 -9.78 -6.71
C PHE A 27 -12.24 -9.08 -5.73
N ASP A 28 -11.68 -8.24 -4.86
CA ASP A 28 -12.42 -7.45 -3.86
C ASP A 28 -13.22 -6.32 -4.50
N ASP A 29 -12.68 -5.70 -5.54
CA ASP A 29 -13.20 -4.48 -6.13
C ASP A 29 -13.43 -4.59 -7.65
N ALA A 30 -14.43 -3.84 -8.11
CA ALA A 30 -14.72 -3.67 -9.52
C ALA A 30 -15.11 -2.21 -9.80
N LEU A 31 -14.79 -1.74 -10.99
CA LEU A 31 -14.86 -0.33 -11.36
C LEU A 31 -15.80 -0.11 -12.54
N SER A 32 -16.61 0.93 -12.44
CA SER A 32 -17.39 1.48 -13.55
C SER A 32 -17.21 2.99 -13.57
N ILE A 33 -17.22 3.61 -14.75
CA ILE A 33 -17.10 5.06 -14.88
C ILE A 33 -17.94 5.58 -16.05
N GLU A 34 -18.48 6.79 -15.87
CA GLU A 34 -19.21 7.53 -16.88
C GLU A 34 -18.79 9.00 -16.89
N LYS A 35 -18.82 9.63 -18.07
CA LYS A 35 -18.71 11.09 -18.19
C LYS A 35 -20.10 11.71 -18.00
N ILE A 36 -20.23 12.60 -17.03
CA ILE A 36 -21.47 13.36 -16.79
C ILE A 36 -21.25 14.84 -17.12
N PRO A 37 -22.30 15.65 -17.36
CA PRO A 37 -22.13 17.06 -17.73
C PRO A 37 -21.25 17.88 -16.78
N THR A 38 -21.27 17.54 -15.48
CA THR A 38 -20.50 18.24 -14.43
C THR A 38 -19.08 17.69 -14.24
N GLY A 39 -18.73 16.56 -14.85
CA GLY A 39 -17.43 15.90 -14.69
C GLY A 39 -17.52 14.39 -14.92
N TYR A 40 -17.41 13.61 -13.86
CA TYR A 40 -17.34 12.15 -13.91
C TYR A 40 -18.22 11.53 -12.83
N ARG A 41 -18.83 10.39 -13.14
CA ARG A 41 -19.42 9.49 -12.14
C ARG A 41 -18.58 8.23 -12.06
N LEU A 42 -18.08 7.95 -10.87
CA LEU A 42 -17.29 6.77 -10.57
C LEU A 42 -18.11 5.84 -9.66
N TRP A 43 -18.15 4.56 -10.00
CA TRP A 43 -18.63 3.52 -9.10
C TRP A 43 -17.48 2.62 -8.70
N VAL A 44 -17.32 2.48 -7.39
CA VAL A 44 -16.43 1.49 -6.77
C VAL A 44 -17.31 0.44 -6.12
N HIS A 45 -17.35 -0.75 -6.73
CA HIS A 45 -18.15 -1.88 -6.28
C HIS A 45 -17.27 -2.82 -5.45
N ILE A 46 -17.55 -2.97 -4.17
CA ILE A 46 -16.79 -3.85 -3.28
C ILE A 46 -17.58 -5.11 -2.98
N ALA A 47 -16.93 -6.27 -2.98
CA ALA A 47 -17.51 -7.55 -2.59
C ALA A 47 -18.28 -7.44 -1.25
N ASP A 48 -19.56 -7.83 -1.23
CA ASP A 48 -20.39 -7.77 -0.03
C ASP A 48 -20.10 -8.97 0.90
N VAL A 49 -18.90 -9.01 1.46
CA VAL A 49 -18.44 -10.08 2.36
C VAL A 49 -19.29 -10.14 3.61
N ALA A 50 -19.74 -8.99 4.14
CA ALA A 50 -20.64 -8.91 5.29
C ALA A 50 -22.00 -9.60 5.05
N ASN A 51 -22.39 -9.81 3.79
CA ASN A 51 -23.56 -10.63 3.49
C ASN A 51 -23.33 -12.13 3.81
N TYR A 52 -22.13 -12.64 3.59
CA TYR A 52 -21.80 -14.06 3.73
C TYR A 52 -21.19 -14.39 5.11
N VAL A 53 -20.39 -13.47 5.66
CA VAL A 53 -19.72 -13.61 6.95
C VAL A 53 -20.50 -12.81 7.99
N LYS A 54 -21.50 -13.45 8.59
CA LYS A 54 -22.36 -12.85 9.62
C LYS A 54 -21.63 -12.69 10.93
N GLU A 55 -21.86 -11.56 11.60
CA GLU A 55 -21.33 -11.27 12.92
C GLU A 55 -21.64 -12.40 13.91
N GLY A 56 -20.65 -12.79 14.71
CA GLY A 56 -20.74 -13.87 15.69
C GLY A 56 -20.67 -15.29 15.11
N SER A 57 -20.73 -15.48 13.79
CA SER A 57 -20.59 -16.80 13.16
C SER A 57 -19.17 -17.38 13.31
N TYR A 58 -19.02 -18.69 13.10
CA TYR A 58 -17.68 -19.32 13.10
C TYR A 58 -16.74 -18.72 12.04
N LEU A 59 -17.28 -18.33 10.88
CA LEU A 59 -16.50 -17.66 9.84
C LEU A 59 -15.99 -16.29 10.32
N ASP A 60 -16.84 -15.56 11.04
CA ASP A 60 -16.49 -14.25 11.60
C ASP A 60 -15.44 -14.37 12.72
N GLN A 61 -15.62 -15.31 13.64
CA GLN A 61 -14.65 -15.56 14.70
C GLN A 61 -13.26 -15.94 14.14
N GLU A 62 -13.22 -16.76 13.10
CA GLU A 62 -11.97 -17.11 12.42
C GLU A 62 -11.37 -15.95 11.64
N ALA A 63 -12.20 -15.16 10.95
CA ALA A 63 -11.76 -13.95 10.25
C ALA A 63 -11.19 -12.92 11.23
N TYR A 64 -11.85 -12.70 12.37
CA TYR A 64 -11.36 -11.87 13.47
C TYR A 64 -10.04 -12.41 14.00
N ARG A 65 -9.95 -13.70 14.31
CA ARG A 65 -8.71 -14.34 14.82
C ARG A 65 -7.53 -14.12 13.87
N ARG A 66 -7.73 -14.27 12.56
CA ARG A 66 -6.69 -14.03 11.55
C ARG A 66 -6.38 -12.55 11.36
N GLY A 67 -7.40 -11.69 11.35
CA GLY A 67 -7.34 -10.23 11.20
C GLY A 67 -7.02 -9.74 9.77
N THR A 68 -6.12 -10.43 9.07
CA THR A 68 -5.73 -10.13 7.68
C THR A 68 -5.26 -11.40 6.97
N SER A 69 -5.34 -11.40 5.64
CA SER A 69 -4.59 -12.36 4.81
C SER A 69 -3.08 -12.08 4.92
N VAL A 70 -2.26 -13.12 4.76
CA VAL A 70 -0.78 -13.04 4.73
C VAL A 70 -0.28 -13.50 3.37
N TYR A 71 0.58 -12.71 2.72
CA TYR A 71 1.06 -12.94 1.36
C TYR A 71 2.54 -13.32 1.37
N LEU A 72 2.81 -14.63 1.40
CA LEU A 72 4.16 -15.15 1.28
C LEU A 72 4.55 -15.24 -0.21
N PRO A 73 5.85 -15.21 -0.55
CA PRO A 73 6.30 -15.28 -1.95
C PRO A 73 5.79 -16.50 -2.73
N ASP A 74 5.53 -17.63 -2.07
CA ASP A 74 5.06 -18.87 -2.69
C ASP A 74 3.55 -19.12 -2.55
N ARG A 75 2.87 -18.45 -1.61
CA ARG A 75 1.46 -18.72 -1.28
C ARG A 75 0.79 -17.57 -0.51
N ALA A 76 -0.53 -17.48 -0.64
CA ALA A 76 -1.34 -16.68 0.26
C ALA A 76 -1.94 -17.55 1.38
N ILE A 77 -1.96 -17.03 2.61
CA ILE A 77 -2.73 -17.57 3.73
C ILE A 77 -3.95 -16.66 3.91
N PRO A 78 -5.12 -17.02 3.36
CA PRO A 78 -6.24 -16.10 3.27
C PRO A 78 -6.93 -15.90 4.63
N MET A 79 -7.50 -14.71 4.87
CA MET A 79 -8.33 -14.44 6.04
C MET A 79 -9.61 -15.29 6.04
N LEU A 80 -10.20 -15.48 4.85
CA LEU A 80 -11.40 -16.28 4.65
C LEU A 80 -11.09 -17.60 3.95
N PRO A 81 -11.93 -18.64 4.09
CA PRO A 81 -11.80 -19.86 3.31
C PRO A 81 -11.80 -19.57 1.80
N THR A 82 -10.97 -20.31 1.04
CA THR A 82 -10.79 -20.12 -0.41
C THR A 82 -12.08 -20.28 -1.22
N SER A 83 -13.02 -21.11 -0.75
CA SER A 83 -14.34 -21.26 -1.35
C SER A 83 -15.19 -19.99 -1.29
N LEU A 84 -14.97 -19.13 -0.28
CA LEU A 84 -15.60 -17.81 -0.18
C LEU A 84 -14.77 -16.76 -0.92
N SER A 85 -13.48 -16.65 -0.59
CA SER A 85 -12.61 -15.58 -1.11
C SER A 85 -12.51 -15.61 -2.64
N ASN A 86 -12.33 -16.79 -3.24
CA ASN A 86 -12.15 -16.93 -4.69
C ASN A 86 -13.47 -17.26 -5.42
N GLY A 87 -14.52 -17.56 -4.64
CA GLY A 87 -15.80 -18.06 -5.15
C GLY A 87 -16.88 -17.00 -5.17
N ILE A 88 -17.70 -16.98 -4.10
CA ILE A 88 -18.92 -16.17 -4.04
C ILE A 88 -18.67 -14.71 -3.64
N CYS A 89 -17.56 -14.42 -2.94
CA CYS A 89 -17.15 -13.05 -2.64
C CYS A 89 -16.38 -12.41 -3.79
N SER A 90 -15.53 -13.18 -4.48
CA SER A 90 -14.78 -12.68 -5.65
C SER A 90 -15.73 -12.21 -6.75
N LEU A 91 -15.47 -11.01 -7.28
CA LEU A 91 -16.23 -10.35 -8.35
C LEU A 91 -15.93 -10.93 -9.74
N ASN A 92 -16.03 -12.26 -9.86
CA ASN A 92 -15.73 -13.03 -11.06
C ASN A 92 -16.53 -12.55 -12.30
N PRO A 93 -15.94 -12.59 -13.50
CA PRO A 93 -16.57 -12.11 -14.72
C PRO A 93 -17.75 -12.99 -15.15
N GLY A 94 -18.75 -12.38 -15.77
CA GLY A 94 -19.91 -13.05 -16.38
C GLY A 94 -20.92 -13.63 -15.38
N VAL A 95 -20.75 -13.42 -14.07
CA VAL A 95 -21.63 -13.97 -13.03
C VAL A 95 -22.15 -12.87 -12.10
N ASP A 96 -23.39 -13.00 -11.66
CA ASP A 96 -24.01 -12.03 -10.74
C ASP A 96 -23.31 -12.09 -9.36
N ARG A 97 -22.97 -10.93 -8.83
CA ARG A 97 -22.29 -10.77 -7.54
C ARG A 97 -22.87 -9.65 -6.70
N LEU A 98 -22.95 -9.90 -5.40
CA LEU A 98 -23.43 -8.92 -4.42
C LEU A 98 -22.30 -7.97 -4.05
N THR A 99 -22.61 -6.68 -4.08
CA THR A 99 -21.65 -5.64 -3.76
C THR A 99 -22.23 -4.61 -2.80
N LEU A 100 -21.32 -3.95 -2.09
CA LEU A 100 -21.57 -2.67 -1.45
C LEU A 100 -20.85 -1.61 -2.30
N THR A 101 -21.62 -0.71 -2.88
CA THR A 101 -21.13 0.24 -3.89
C THR A 101 -21.03 1.64 -3.32
N ALA A 102 -19.91 2.29 -3.60
CA ALA A 102 -19.75 3.73 -3.47
C ALA A 102 -19.88 4.38 -4.86
N GLU A 103 -20.98 5.11 -5.08
CA GLU A 103 -21.20 5.95 -6.26
C GLU A 103 -20.77 7.38 -5.94
N MET A 104 -19.90 7.96 -6.75
CA MET A 104 -19.25 9.24 -6.48
C MET A 104 -19.24 10.12 -7.74
N ASP A 105 -19.82 11.33 -7.62
CA ASP A 105 -19.82 12.34 -8.67
C ASP A 105 -18.69 13.34 -8.43
N PHE A 106 -17.70 13.34 -9.32
CA PHE A 106 -16.59 14.28 -9.31
C PHE A 106 -16.81 15.39 -10.34
N THR A 107 -16.50 16.62 -9.95
CA THR A 107 -16.41 17.72 -10.90
C THR A 107 -15.24 17.52 -11.87
N SER A 108 -15.18 18.31 -12.94
CA SER A 108 -14.02 18.33 -13.86
C SER A 108 -12.68 18.63 -13.18
N GLN A 109 -12.69 19.19 -11.96
CA GLN A 109 -11.51 19.47 -11.14
C GLN A 109 -11.25 18.39 -10.06
N GLY A 110 -11.98 17.28 -10.08
CA GLY A 110 -11.82 16.16 -9.14
C GLY A 110 -12.32 16.48 -7.72
N VAL A 111 -13.23 17.44 -7.58
CA VAL A 111 -13.91 17.71 -6.30
C VAL A 111 -15.11 16.76 -6.21
N LEU A 112 -15.21 16.00 -5.11
CA LEU A 112 -16.40 15.21 -4.82
C LEU A 112 -17.59 16.16 -4.59
N SER A 113 -18.63 16.02 -5.40
CA SER A 113 -19.80 16.91 -5.40
C SER A 113 -21.04 16.22 -4.81
N ARG A 114 -21.14 14.90 -5.01
CA ARG A 114 -22.21 14.06 -4.49
C ARG A 114 -21.67 12.64 -4.35
N TYR A 115 -22.20 11.89 -3.39
CA TYR A 115 -21.99 10.46 -3.30
C TYR A 115 -23.26 9.74 -2.82
N ASP A 116 -23.34 8.44 -3.06
CA ASP A 116 -24.38 7.55 -2.56
C ASP A 116 -23.75 6.18 -2.22
N LEU A 117 -24.12 5.61 -1.07
CA LEU A 117 -23.63 4.30 -0.62
C LEU A 117 -24.82 3.34 -0.57
N TYR A 118 -24.73 2.19 -1.24
CA TYR A 118 -25.85 1.26 -1.31
C TYR A 118 -25.44 -0.19 -1.59
N GLU A 119 -26.31 -1.11 -1.18
CA GLU A 119 -26.21 -2.52 -1.55
C GLU A 119 -26.67 -2.72 -3.01
N SER A 120 -25.88 -3.43 -3.80
CA SER A 120 -26.13 -3.63 -5.23
C SER A 120 -25.83 -5.06 -5.69
N VAL A 121 -26.24 -5.35 -6.93
CA VAL A 121 -25.84 -6.55 -7.67
C VAL A 121 -25.19 -6.10 -8.98
N ILE A 122 -23.99 -6.61 -9.27
CA ILE A 122 -23.27 -6.36 -10.52
C ILE A 122 -23.04 -7.67 -11.27
N ARG A 123 -22.64 -7.55 -12.54
CA ARG A 123 -22.06 -8.64 -13.32
C ARG A 123 -20.83 -8.10 -14.03
N SER A 124 -19.65 -8.36 -13.47
CA SER A 124 -18.39 -7.90 -14.08
C SER A 124 -18.31 -8.41 -15.52
N ASN A 125 -18.05 -7.53 -16.48
CA ASN A 125 -17.98 -7.88 -17.89
C ASN A 125 -16.68 -8.62 -18.20
N GLU A 126 -15.58 -8.24 -17.53
CA GLU A 126 -14.25 -8.74 -17.82
C GLU A 126 -13.36 -8.69 -16.58
N ARG A 127 -12.48 -9.68 -16.47
CA ARG A 127 -11.36 -9.66 -15.52
C ARG A 127 -10.14 -9.14 -16.27
N MET A 128 -9.71 -7.92 -15.96
CA MET A 128 -8.53 -7.31 -16.55
C MET A 128 -7.30 -7.54 -15.67
N THR A 129 -6.12 -7.43 -16.28
CA THR A 129 -4.86 -7.29 -15.53
C THR A 129 -4.29 -5.89 -15.62
N TYR A 130 -3.46 -5.52 -14.64
CA TYR A 130 -2.71 -4.26 -14.70
C TYR A 130 -1.89 -4.15 -16.00
N THR A 131 -1.30 -5.25 -16.46
CA THR A 131 -0.57 -5.31 -17.74
C THR A 131 -1.48 -5.02 -18.92
N ALA A 132 -2.63 -5.68 -19.03
CA ALA A 132 -3.55 -5.47 -20.15
C ALA A 132 -4.09 -4.02 -20.21
N VAL A 133 -4.39 -3.42 -19.06
CA VAL A 133 -4.85 -2.02 -19.01
C VAL A 133 -3.72 -1.04 -19.35
N LYS A 134 -2.48 -1.31 -18.91
CA LYS A 134 -1.29 -0.56 -19.35
C LYS A 134 -1.12 -0.65 -20.87
N GLU A 135 -1.22 -1.84 -21.45
CA GLU A 135 -1.08 -2.04 -22.91
C GLU A 135 -2.14 -1.24 -23.69
N ILE A 136 -3.38 -1.15 -23.16
CA ILE A 136 -4.48 -0.38 -23.76
C ILE A 136 -4.24 1.14 -23.69
N LEU A 137 -3.77 1.64 -22.55
CA LEU A 137 -3.71 3.07 -22.24
C LEU A 137 -2.38 3.74 -22.57
N VAL A 138 -1.28 3.05 -22.29
CA VAL A 138 0.08 3.56 -22.36
C VAL A 138 0.73 3.11 -23.67
N ASP A 139 0.81 1.79 -23.89
CA ASP A 139 1.49 1.25 -25.08
C ASP A 139 0.64 1.39 -26.36
N ARG A 140 -0.66 1.67 -26.18
CA ARG A 140 -1.66 1.81 -27.25
C ARG A 140 -1.66 0.60 -28.19
N ASP A 141 -1.49 -0.59 -27.62
CA ASP A 141 -1.40 -1.83 -28.38
C ASP A 141 -2.69 -2.07 -29.19
N ARG A 142 -2.53 -2.26 -30.50
CA ARG A 142 -3.67 -2.36 -31.43
C ARG A 142 -4.47 -3.64 -31.20
N ALA A 143 -3.82 -4.75 -30.84
CA ALA A 143 -4.48 -6.03 -30.65
C ALA A 143 -5.33 -6.01 -29.37
N GLN A 144 -4.79 -5.51 -28.26
CA GLN A 144 -5.52 -5.37 -27.00
C GLN A 144 -6.67 -4.38 -27.11
N ARG A 145 -6.45 -3.22 -27.74
CA ARG A 145 -7.53 -2.24 -27.95
C ARG A 145 -8.64 -2.78 -28.83
N ARG A 146 -8.33 -3.62 -29.81
CA ARG A 146 -9.34 -4.30 -30.63
C ARG A 146 -10.09 -5.37 -29.82
N ARG A 147 -9.36 -6.17 -29.03
CA ARG A 147 -9.94 -7.21 -28.17
C ARG A 147 -10.90 -6.63 -27.14
N TYR A 148 -10.50 -5.53 -26.50
CA TYR A 148 -11.27 -4.87 -25.43
C TYR A 148 -11.94 -3.58 -25.89
N ALA A 149 -12.36 -3.50 -27.16
CA ALA A 149 -12.88 -2.28 -27.77
C ALA A 149 -14.07 -1.67 -27.02
N ALA A 150 -14.92 -2.49 -26.38
CA ALA A 150 -16.05 -2.03 -25.58
C ALA A 150 -15.65 -1.36 -24.26
N LEU A 151 -14.50 -1.76 -23.66
CA LEU A 151 -14.03 -1.26 -22.37
C LEU A 151 -12.93 -0.22 -22.50
N ALA A 152 -12.24 -0.15 -23.64
CA ALA A 152 -11.16 0.80 -23.87
C ALA A 152 -11.57 2.27 -23.60
N PRO A 153 -12.75 2.76 -24.03
CA PRO A 153 -13.20 4.12 -23.69
C PRO A 153 -13.37 4.34 -22.18
N GLN A 154 -13.83 3.33 -21.44
CA GLN A 154 -13.95 3.42 -19.99
C GLN A 154 -12.58 3.54 -19.35
N PHE A 155 -11.60 2.72 -19.74
CA PHE A 155 -10.24 2.83 -19.19
C PHE A 155 -9.59 4.19 -19.50
N GLU A 156 -9.91 4.80 -20.64
CA GLU A 156 -9.46 6.16 -20.98
C GLU A 156 -10.04 7.19 -20.01
N LEU A 157 -11.36 7.15 -19.77
CA LEU A 157 -12.01 7.99 -18.76
C LEU A 157 -11.45 7.75 -17.36
N MET A 158 -11.19 6.49 -16.99
CA MET A 158 -10.57 6.15 -15.71
C MET A 158 -9.18 6.79 -15.60
N GLY A 159 -8.40 6.71 -16.68
CA GLY A 159 -7.10 7.34 -16.79
C GLY A 159 -7.14 8.87 -16.68
N GLU A 160 -8.17 9.53 -17.21
CA GLU A 160 -8.39 10.98 -17.07
C GLU A 160 -8.71 11.36 -15.63
N LEU A 161 -9.71 10.71 -15.01
CA LEU A 161 -10.12 11.00 -13.65
C LEU A 161 -9.00 10.71 -12.65
N MET A 162 -8.27 9.60 -12.81
CA MET A 162 -7.11 9.26 -11.99
C MET A 162 -6.09 10.39 -11.97
N GLU A 163 -5.72 10.96 -13.12
CA GLU A 163 -4.75 12.06 -13.17
C GLU A 163 -5.24 13.31 -12.43
N ILE A 164 -6.53 13.61 -12.53
CA ILE A 164 -7.15 14.75 -11.85
C ILE A 164 -7.14 14.54 -10.34
N LEU A 165 -7.56 13.36 -9.86
CA LEU A 165 -7.56 13.00 -8.44
C LEU A 165 -6.14 12.99 -7.87
N ARG A 166 -5.19 12.39 -8.58
CA ARG A 166 -3.78 12.37 -8.20
C ARG A 166 -3.21 13.78 -8.06
N LYS A 167 -3.42 14.66 -9.04
CA LYS A 167 -2.96 16.06 -8.99
C LYS A 167 -3.54 16.78 -7.77
N ARG A 168 -4.81 16.56 -7.45
CA ARG A 168 -5.45 17.11 -6.25
C ARG A 168 -4.83 16.57 -4.95
N ARG A 169 -4.62 15.26 -4.87
CA ARG A 169 -3.99 14.58 -3.72
C ARG A 169 -2.55 15.07 -3.49
N MET A 170 -1.78 15.22 -4.57
CA MET A 170 -0.42 15.79 -4.50
C MET A 170 -0.45 17.25 -4.06
N LYS A 171 -1.37 18.08 -4.57
CA LYS A 171 -1.53 19.48 -4.13
C LYS A 171 -1.89 19.60 -2.63
N ARG A 172 -2.56 18.60 -2.07
CA ARG A 172 -2.89 18.51 -0.63
C ARG A 172 -1.67 18.17 0.24
N GLY A 173 -0.58 17.68 -0.36
CA GLY A 173 0.67 17.35 0.32
C GLY A 173 0.86 15.86 0.62
N SER A 174 0.10 14.98 -0.04
CA SER A 174 0.30 13.52 0.10
C SER A 174 1.70 13.12 -0.33
N ILE A 175 2.33 12.26 0.47
CA ILE A 175 3.69 11.81 0.24
C ILE A 175 3.65 10.54 -0.59
N ASP A 176 4.24 10.58 -1.78
CA ASP A 176 4.32 9.45 -2.71
C ASP A 176 5.75 8.95 -2.76
N PHE A 177 6.03 7.87 -2.03
CA PHE A 177 7.32 7.21 -2.08
C PHE A 177 7.33 6.26 -3.26
N ASP A 178 8.04 6.63 -4.34
CA ASP A 178 8.36 5.70 -5.43
C ASP A 178 9.51 4.78 -5.00
N LEU A 179 9.23 3.91 -4.01
CA LEU A 179 10.20 2.91 -3.58
C LEU A 179 10.16 1.73 -4.56
N PRO A 180 11.33 1.28 -5.05
CA PRO A 180 11.39 0.03 -5.79
C PRO A 180 11.09 -1.13 -4.82
N GLU A 181 9.91 -1.73 -4.96
CA GLU A 181 9.59 -2.96 -4.23
C GLU A 181 10.23 -4.17 -4.95
N PRO A 182 10.92 -5.07 -4.23
CA PRO A 182 11.48 -6.27 -4.83
C PRO A 182 10.38 -7.30 -5.11
N GLN A 183 10.28 -7.73 -6.36
CA GLN A 183 9.46 -8.86 -6.77
C GLN A 183 10.33 -10.12 -6.79
N ILE A 184 9.98 -11.10 -5.97
CA ILE A 184 10.67 -12.40 -5.94
C ILE A 184 10.07 -13.28 -7.02
N VAL A 185 10.91 -13.77 -7.93
CA VAL A 185 10.54 -14.77 -8.93
C VAL A 185 11.04 -16.14 -8.45
N LEU A 186 10.10 -17.09 -8.35
CA LEU A 186 10.39 -18.46 -7.94
C LEU A 186 10.40 -19.39 -9.15
N ASP A 187 11.29 -20.38 -9.14
CA ASP A 187 11.28 -21.50 -10.08
C ASP A 187 10.22 -22.56 -9.73
N LEU A 188 10.11 -23.59 -10.55
CA LEU A 188 9.15 -24.70 -10.34
C LEU A 188 9.42 -25.50 -9.06
N GLN A 189 10.62 -25.38 -8.49
CA GLN A 189 11.06 -26.03 -7.26
C GLN A 189 10.87 -25.10 -6.04
N GLY A 190 10.35 -23.89 -6.23
CA GLY A 190 10.13 -22.90 -5.18
C GLY A 190 11.40 -22.19 -4.71
N LYS A 191 12.50 -22.25 -5.46
CA LYS A 191 13.72 -21.47 -5.19
C LYS A 191 13.66 -20.13 -5.91
N ILE A 192 14.33 -19.11 -5.36
CA ILE A 192 14.48 -17.84 -6.08
C ILE A 192 15.26 -18.08 -7.37
N SER A 193 14.63 -17.79 -8.50
CA SER A 193 15.31 -17.67 -9.79
C SER A 193 15.83 -16.25 -10.01
N ASP A 194 15.06 -15.24 -9.58
CA ASP A 194 15.44 -13.82 -9.75
C ASP A 194 14.76 -12.90 -8.72
N ILE A 195 15.33 -11.69 -8.53
CA ILE A 195 14.73 -10.60 -7.75
C ILE A 195 14.68 -9.38 -8.65
N THR A 196 13.48 -9.02 -9.11
CA THR A 196 13.25 -7.89 -10.02
C THR A 196 12.59 -6.73 -9.29
N ARG A 197 12.48 -5.57 -9.95
CA ARG A 197 11.70 -4.44 -9.45
C ARG A 197 10.23 -4.65 -9.84
N ALA A 198 9.32 -4.57 -8.88
CA ALA A 198 7.89 -4.54 -9.17
C ALA A 198 7.55 -3.29 -10.01
N GLU A 199 6.82 -3.48 -11.11
CA GLU A 199 6.41 -2.38 -11.98
C GLU A 199 5.14 -1.72 -11.43
N ARG A 200 5.22 -0.45 -11.01
CA ARG A 200 4.05 0.40 -10.73
C ARG A 200 3.74 1.23 -11.98
N ASN A 201 2.65 0.88 -12.67
CA ASN A 201 2.24 1.53 -13.93
C ASN A 201 0.90 2.29 -13.79
N ARG A 202 0.42 2.87 -14.90
CA ARG A 202 -0.83 3.68 -14.93
C ARG A 202 -2.07 2.92 -14.47
N ALA A 203 -2.16 1.61 -14.73
CA ALA A 203 -3.30 0.80 -14.29
C ALA A 203 -3.32 0.65 -12.76
N HIS A 204 -2.16 0.45 -12.14
CA HIS A 204 -2.03 0.40 -10.67
C HIS A 204 -2.48 1.73 -10.05
N MET A 205 -2.06 2.86 -10.65
CA MET A 205 -2.45 4.18 -10.16
C MET A 205 -3.96 4.44 -10.30
N ILE A 206 -4.63 3.92 -11.33
CA ILE A 206 -6.09 4.03 -11.49
C ILE A 206 -6.81 3.39 -10.31
N VAL A 207 -6.49 2.12 -10.03
CA VAL A 207 -7.11 1.38 -8.93
C VAL A 207 -6.80 2.08 -7.60
N GLU A 208 -5.53 2.45 -7.37
CA GLU A 208 -5.11 3.15 -6.15
C GLU A 208 -5.90 4.44 -5.88
N GLU A 209 -6.00 5.35 -6.84
CA GLU A 209 -6.73 6.62 -6.66
C GLU A 209 -8.23 6.39 -6.41
N PHE A 210 -8.83 5.39 -7.06
CA PHE A 210 -10.27 5.12 -6.92
C PHE A 210 -10.60 4.44 -5.60
N MET A 211 -9.75 3.53 -5.14
CA MET A 211 -9.88 2.94 -3.80
C MET A 211 -9.71 4.00 -2.72
N LEU A 212 -8.73 4.90 -2.86
CA LEU A 212 -8.54 6.03 -1.94
C LEU A 212 -9.76 6.95 -1.90
N ALA A 213 -10.34 7.26 -3.07
CA ALA A 213 -11.55 8.09 -3.15
C ALA A 213 -12.75 7.42 -2.45
N ALA A 214 -12.96 6.12 -2.63
CA ALA A 214 -14.02 5.38 -1.94
C ALA A 214 -13.77 5.33 -0.43
N ASN A 215 -12.53 5.07 0.00
CA ASN A 215 -12.11 5.03 1.40
C ASN A 215 -12.31 6.40 2.09
N GLU A 216 -11.88 7.51 1.49
CA GLU A 216 -12.09 8.86 2.01
C GLU A 216 -13.59 9.20 2.07
N THR A 217 -14.38 8.80 1.07
CA THR A 217 -15.83 9.04 1.02
C THR A 217 -16.57 8.30 2.13
N VAL A 218 -16.25 7.02 2.36
CA VAL A 218 -16.86 6.24 3.45
C VAL A 218 -16.42 6.77 4.81
N ALA A 219 -15.16 7.15 4.98
CA ALA A 219 -14.68 7.75 6.23
C ALA A 219 -15.44 9.06 6.54
N ALA A 220 -15.53 9.96 5.57
CA ALA A 220 -16.28 11.21 5.70
C ALA A 220 -17.76 10.98 6.00
N HIS A 221 -18.39 10.01 5.33
CA HIS A 221 -19.79 9.64 5.58
C HIS A 221 -20.05 9.25 7.04
N MET A 222 -19.13 8.48 7.63
CA MET A 222 -19.23 8.03 9.02
C MET A 222 -19.00 9.18 9.99
N GLU A 223 -17.98 9.99 9.74
CA GLU A 223 -17.61 11.12 10.59
C GLU A 223 -18.69 12.20 10.63
N GLU A 224 -19.19 12.63 9.46
CA GLU A 224 -20.23 13.67 9.34
C GLU A 224 -21.55 13.28 10.02
N ARG A 225 -21.81 11.98 10.16
CA ARG A 225 -23.04 11.44 10.77
C ARG A 225 -22.81 10.91 12.20
N GLU A 226 -21.60 11.09 12.75
CA GLU A 226 -21.22 10.59 14.07
C GLU A 226 -21.48 9.08 14.23
N ILE A 227 -21.29 8.31 13.16
CA ILE A 227 -21.45 6.85 13.17
C ILE A 227 -20.15 6.23 13.69
N PRO A 228 -20.19 5.38 14.73
CA PRO A 228 -19.02 4.67 15.22
C PRO A 228 -18.35 3.87 14.08
N CYS A 229 -17.05 4.06 13.89
CA CYS A 229 -16.29 3.47 12.79
C CYS A 229 -14.88 3.07 13.23
N VAL A 230 -14.20 2.28 12.40
CA VAL A 230 -12.77 2.02 12.52
C VAL A 230 -12.06 2.86 11.46
N TYR A 231 -11.27 3.83 11.88
CA TYR A 231 -10.43 4.66 11.02
C TYR A 231 -9.05 4.03 10.83
N ARG A 232 -8.43 4.33 9.68
CA ARG A 232 -7.04 4.04 9.40
C ARG A 232 -6.24 5.32 9.62
N VAL A 233 -5.68 5.45 10.82
CA VAL A 233 -4.97 6.66 11.24
C VAL A 233 -3.47 6.54 11.05
N HIS A 234 -2.84 7.67 10.77
CA HIS A 234 -1.40 7.77 10.65
C HIS A 234 -0.96 9.10 11.27
N ASP A 235 -0.57 9.01 12.55
CA ASP A 235 -0.24 10.14 13.41
C ASP A 235 1.02 10.89 12.92
N GLU A 236 1.16 12.14 13.36
CA GLU A 236 2.35 12.96 13.08
C GLU A 236 3.63 12.32 13.65
N PRO A 237 4.79 12.44 12.95
CA PRO A 237 6.10 12.08 13.47
C PRO A 237 6.37 12.68 14.85
N LYS A 238 7.14 11.98 15.67
CA LYS A 238 7.57 12.49 16.99
C LYS A 238 8.61 13.60 16.81
N GLU A 239 8.67 14.56 17.75
CA GLU A 239 9.55 15.73 17.67
C GLU A 239 11.03 15.38 17.51
N ASP A 240 11.52 14.38 18.26
CA ASP A 240 12.88 13.85 18.18
C ASP A 240 13.21 13.31 16.78
N ALA A 241 12.29 12.55 16.19
CA ALA A 241 12.44 12.03 14.83
C ALA A 241 12.43 13.14 13.77
N VAL A 242 11.65 14.21 13.98
CA VAL A 242 11.63 15.38 13.08
C VAL A 242 12.94 16.16 13.15
N LEU A 243 13.50 16.36 14.34
CA LEU A 243 14.78 17.04 14.51
C LEU A 243 15.92 16.28 13.81
N ALA A 244 16.01 14.97 14.04
CA ALA A 244 17.00 14.11 13.36
C ALA A 244 16.83 14.14 11.83
N LEU A 245 15.58 14.12 11.34
CA LEU A 245 15.30 14.25 9.91
C LEU A 245 15.76 15.61 9.36
N GLN A 246 15.52 16.71 10.08
CA GLN A 246 15.95 18.05 9.67
C GLN A 246 17.47 18.17 9.58
N GLU A 247 18.19 17.60 10.56
CA GLU A 247 19.66 17.57 10.56
C GLU A 247 20.19 16.77 9.36
N PHE A 248 19.66 15.57 9.13
CA PHE A 248 20.04 14.75 7.97
C PHE A 248 19.78 15.48 6.65
N LEU A 249 18.56 16.00 6.43
CA LEU A 249 18.22 16.69 5.18
C LEU A 249 19.11 17.91 4.96
N SER A 250 19.40 18.69 6.00
CA SER A 250 20.29 19.84 5.92
C SER A 250 21.72 19.42 5.56
N SER A 251 22.21 18.29 6.07
CA SER A 251 23.54 17.77 5.77
C SER A 251 23.72 17.39 4.30
N VAL A 252 22.63 17.03 3.61
CA VAL A 252 22.61 16.70 2.18
C VAL A 252 22.11 17.85 1.31
N GLY A 253 21.96 19.05 1.87
CA GLY A 253 21.59 20.26 1.14
C GLY A 253 20.09 20.42 0.86
N ILE A 254 19.23 19.64 1.52
CA ILE A 254 17.76 19.74 1.40
C ILE A 254 17.20 20.48 2.60
N THR A 255 16.61 21.65 2.37
CA THR A 255 16.01 22.44 3.45
C THR A 255 14.56 22.01 3.67
N LEU A 256 14.27 21.49 4.86
CA LEU A 256 12.91 21.26 5.31
C LEU A 256 12.31 22.60 5.77
N ALA A 257 11.54 23.27 4.91
CA ALA A 257 10.87 24.54 5.21
C ALA A 257 9.70 24.38 6.20
N ALA A 258 9.87 23.58 7.25
CA ALA A 258 8.92 23.45 8.33
C ALA A 258 9.08 24.63 9.29
N GLY A 259 8.00 25.39 9.50
CA GLY A 259 7.92 26.35 10.60
C GLY A 259 7.82 25.63 11.95
N LYS A 260 6.98 26.13 12.86
CA LYS A 260 6.77 25.51 14.18
C LYS A 260 6.17 24.09 14.15
N LYS A 261 5.48 23.71 13.06
CA LYS A 261 4.80 22.42 12.93
C LYS A 261 5.11 21.77 11.59
N LEU A 262 5.45 20.48 11.61
CA LEU A 262 5.66 19.69 10.41
C LEU A 262 4.31 19.42 9.72
N LYS A 263 4.28 19.61 8.39
CA LYS A 263 3.13 19.29 7.55
C LYS A 263 3.55 18.27 6.50
N PRO A 264 2.64 17.43 5.98
CA PRO A 264 2.94 16.46 4.92
C PRO A 264 3.62 17.11 3.70
N LEU A 265 3.16 18.31 3.32
CA LEU A 265 3.73 19.11 2.22
C LEU A 265 5.23 19.41 2.39
N HIS A 266 5.73 19.54 3.61
CA HIS A 266 7.17 19.78 3.84
C HIS A 266 7.99 18.53 3.48
N LEU A 267 7.50 17.34 3.87
CA LEU A 267 8.15 16.08 3.54
C LEU A 267 8.03 15.77 2.05
N GLN A 268 6.87 16.03 1.44
CA GLN A 268 6.66 15.88 0.00
C GLN A 268 7.69 16.70 -0.80
N ARG A 269 7.92 17.97 -0.45
CA ARG A 269 8.94 18.82 -1.10
C ARG A 269 10.37 18.28 -0.93
N ALA A 270 10.67 17.64 0.19
CA ALA A 270 11.98 17.02 0.41
C ALA A 270 12.16 15.78 -0.49
N VAL A 271 11.12 14.95 -0.62
CA VAL A 271 11.09 13.81 -1.56
C VAL A 271 11.25 14.30 -3.01
N GLU A 272 10.51 15.35 -3.40
CA GLU A 272 10.59 15.93 -4.74
C GLU A 272 11.99 16.49 -5.07
N GLN A 273 12.67 17.12 -4.11
CA GLN A 273 14.04 17.61 -4.29
C GLN A 273 15.06 16.48 -4.44
N ALA A 274 14.83 15.33 -3.79
CA ALA A 274 15.72 14.18 -3.86
C ALA A 274 15.49 13.32 -5.11
N LYS A 275 14.31 13.43 -5.74
CA LYS A 275 13.90 12.59 -6.87
C LYS A 275 14.86 12.70 -8.06
N GLY A 276 15.29 11.55 -8.58
CA GLY A 276 16.24 11.45 -9.70
C GLY A 276 17.70 11.71 -9.31
N THR A 277 17.99 11.97 -8.04
CA THR A 277 19.36 12.14 -7.53
C THR A 277 19.88 10.86 -6.88
N PRO A 278 21.21 10.68 -6.71
CA PRO A 278 21.77 9.56 -5.95
C PRO A 278 21.28 9.47 -4.49
N LEU A 279 20.74 10.58 -3.96
CA LEU A 279 20.22 10.68 -2.59
C LEU A 279 18.76 10.21 -2.46
N GLU A 280 18.06 9.94 -3.56
CA GLU A 280 16.62 9.60 -3.55
C GLU A 280 16.29 8.46 -2.57
N ALA A 281 16.98 7.32 -2.70
CA ALA A 281 16.75 6.14 -1.87
C ALA A 281 17.02 6.41 -0.39
N ALA A 282 18.09 7.15 -0.11
CA ALA A 282 18.49 7.56 1.22
C ALA A 282 17.46 8.48 1.88
N VAL A 283 17.08 9.56 1.19
CA VAL A 283 16.10 10.54 1.66
C VAL A 283 14.76 9.87 1.91
N ASN A 284 14.27 9.06 0.98
CA ASN A 284 13.03 8.31 1.14
C ASN A 284 13.10 7.40 2.39
N THR A 285 14.21 6.68 2.58
CA THR A 285 14.41 5.80 3.73
C THR A 285 14.40 6.55 5.06
N VAL A 286 15.10 7.68 5.17
CA VAL A 286 15.16 8.46 6.41
C VAL A 286 13.79 9.09 6.73
N ILE A 287 13.10 9.62 5.72
CA ILE A 287 11.73 10.15 5.89
C ILE A 287 10.78 9.05 6.37
N LEU A 288 10.80 7.87 5.75
CA LEU A 288 9.96 6.73 6.15
C LEU A 288 10.23 6.28 7.59
N ARG A 289 11.51 6.27 8.02
CA ARG A 289 11.89 5.92 9.39
C ARG A 289 11.44 6.95 10.42
N ALA A 290 11.33 8.22 10.02
CA ALA A 290 10.81 9.28 10.90
C ALA A 290 9.28 9.24 11.05
N MET A 291 8.58 8.68 10.06
CA MET A 291 7.12 8.53 10.10
C MET A 291 6.68 7.46 11.10
N LYS A 292 5.49 7.65 11.67
CA LYS A 292 4.86 6.63 12.51
C LYS A 292 4.29 5.51 11.65
N GLN A 293 4.08 4.36 12.26
CA GLN A 293 3.33 3.30 11.60
C GLN A 293 1.83 3.62 11.64
N ALA A 294 1.14 3.48 10.51
CA ALA A 294 -0.31 3.60 10.47
C ALA A 294 -0.97 2.47 11.27
N ARG A 295 -2.13 2.73 11.86
CA ARG A 295 -2.86 1.77 12.70
C ARG A 295 -4.37 1.93 12.53
N TYR A 296 -5.12 0.94 12.96
CA TYR A 296 -6.57 1.05 13.10
C TYR A 296 -6.91 1.65 14.47
N ALA A 297 -7.87 2.57 14.50
CA ALA A 297 -8.35 3.25 15.70
C ALA A 297 -9.83 3.61 15.56
N THR A 298 -10.55 3.78 16.66
CA THR A 298 -11.93 4.29 16.67
C THR A 298 -11.98 5.82 16.67
N GLU A 299 -10.93 6.45 17.21
CA GLU A 299 -10.74 7.90 17.13
C GLU A 299 -10.05 8.27 15.81
N ASN A 300 -10.59 9.27 15.10
CA ASN A 300 -9.95 9.81 13.91
C ASN A 300 -8.91 10.88 14.27
N SER A 301 -7.64 10.59 14.04
CA SER A 301 -6.52 11.56 14.12
C SER A 301 -5.98 11.97 12.74
N GLY A 302 -6.69 11.61 11.68
CA GLY A 302 -6.28 11.81 10.29
C GLY A 302 -5.19 10.85 9.82
N HIS A 303 -4.79 11.01 8.56
CA HIS A 303 -3.77 10.20 7.91
C HIS A 303 -2.66 11.07 7.32
N PHE A 304 -1.61 11.30 8.11
CA PHE A 304 -0.54 12.24 7.75
C PHE A 304 0.16 11.92 6.42
N GLY A 305 0.44 10.64 6.11
CA GLY A 305 1.09 10.27 4.83
C GLY A 305 0.24 10.53 3.58
N LEU A 306 -1.09 10.44 3.70
CA LEU A 306 -2.05 10.70 2.62
C LEU A 306 -2.51 12.18 2.59
N ALA A 307 -2.06 12.97 3.59
CA ALA A 307 -2.57 14.30 3.88
C ALA A 307 -4.11 14.34 3.90
N ALA A 308 -4.75 13.32 4.48
CA ALA A 308 -6.21 13.20 4.56
C ALA A 308 -6.68 13.47 6.00
N GLU A 309 -7.78 14.21 6.15
CA GLU A 309 -8.37 14.53 7.47
C GLU A 309 -9.11 13.34 8.08
N THR A 310 -9.73 12.51 7.24
CA THR A 310 -10.41 11.28 7.65
C THR A 310 -10.13 10.21 6.61
N TYR A 311 -9.90 8.97 7.07
CA TYR A 311 -9.57 7.86 6.19
C TYR A 311 -9.89 6.53 6.88
N THR A 312 -10.49 5.60 6.13
CA THR A 312 -10.74 4.22 6.59
C THR A 312 -10.39 3.23 5.49
N HIS A 313 -10.24 1.96 5.83
CA HIS A 313 -10.18 0.90 4.83
C HIS A 313 -11.57 0.30 4.65
N PHE A 314 -12.09 0.39 3.42
CA PHE A 314 -13.41 -0.11 3.02
C PHE A 314 -13.31 -1.11 1.84
N THR A 315 -12.25 -1.03 1.05
CA THR A 315 -12.18 -1.61 -0.29
C THR A 315 -11.60 -3.02 -0.38
N SER A 316 -11.30 -3.70 0.74
CA SER A 316 -10.77 -5.07 0.70
C SER A 316 -11.25 -6.00 1.82
N PRO A 317 -12.57 -6.18 1.99
CA PRO A 317 -13.14 -7.00 3.06
C PRO A 317 -12.88 -8.50 2.93
N ILE A 318 -12.43 -9.02 1.77
CA ILE A 318 -12.04 -10.42 1.63
C ILE A 318 -10.76 -10.72 2.42
N ARG A 319 -9.87 -9.73 2.53
CA ARG A 319 -8.51 -9.89 3.07
C ARG A 319 -8.19 -9.05 4.31
N ARG A 320 -9.08 -8.14 4.73
CA ARG A 320 -8.90 -7.29 5.92
C ARG A 320 -10.16 -7.29 6.77
N TYR A 321 -10.03 -7.63 8.05
CA TYR A 321 -11.14 -7.63 8.99
C TYR A 321 -11.71 -6.23 9.28
N PRO A 322 -10.90 -5.15 9.37
CA PRO A 322 -11.43 -3.79 9.52
C PRO A 322 -12.40 -3.39 8.42
N ASP A 323 -12.11 -3.70 7.15
CA ASP A 323 -13.01 -3.44 6.03
C ASP A 323 -14.34 -4.19 6.19
N LEU A 324 -14.29 -5.45 6.65
CA LEU A 324 -15.50 -6.23 6.94
C LEU A 324 -16.35 -5.57 8.05
N MET A 325 -15.70 -5.02 9.08
CA MET A 325 -16.41 -4.25 10.13
C MET A 325 -17.03 -2.98 9.56
N VAL A 326 -16.27 -2.20 8.78
CA VAL A 326 -16.76 -0.97 8.14
C VAL A 326 -17.94 -1.28 7.21
N HIS A 327 -17.92 -2.41 6.49
CA HIS A 327 -19.06 -2.87 5.68
C HIS A 327 -20.32 -3.12 6.51
N ARG A 328 -20.20 -3.76 7.69
CA ARG A 328 -21.35 -4.01 8.58
C ARG A 328 -21.96 -2.69 9.05
N ILE A 329 -21.12 -1.78 9.52
CA ILE A 329 -21.51 -0.45 10.01
C ILE A 329 -22.17 0.35 8.88
N THR A 330 -21.57 0.35 7.69
CA THR A 330 -22.11 1.03 6.49
C THR A 330 -23.49 0.50 6.13
N LYS A 331 -23.68 -0.83 6.17
CA LYS A 331 -24.98 -1.44 5.87
C LYS A 331 -26.04 -1.13 6.92
N GLN A 332 -25.67 -1.07 8.21
CA GLN A 332 -26.59 -0.63 9.27
C GLN A 332 -27.03 0.82 9.03
N ALA A 333 -26.08 1.71 8.75
CA ALA A 333 -26.31 3.11 8.46
C ALA A 333 -27.25 3.33 7.26
N ILE A 334 -26.98 2.67 6.12
CA ILE A 334 -27.80 2.80 4.90
C ILE A 334 -29.23 2.30 5.12
N ARG A 335 -29.42 1.27 5.96
CA ARG A 335 -30.74 0.71 6.26
C ARG A 335 -31.53 1.52 7.29
N GLY A 336 -30.95 2.60 7.83
CA GLY A 336 -31.55 3.38 8.90
C GLY A 336 -31.71 2.60 10.20
N LEU A 337 -30.99 1.49 10.35
CA LEU A 337 -30.94 0.74 11.60
C LEU A 337 -30.02 1.52 12.52
N ALA A 338 -30.54 1.99 13.66
CA ALA A 338 -29.67 2.55 14.68
C ALA A 338 -28.64 1.48 15.06
N VAL A 339 -27.39 1.89 15.34
CA VAL A 339 -26.33 1.03 15.90
C VAL A 339 -26.70 0.54 17.33
N LYS A 340 -27.98 0.64 17.73
CA LYS A 340 -28.51 0.46 19.08
C LYS A 340 -29.34 -0.81 19.28
N ASP A 341 -29.60 -1.61 18.25
CA ASP A 341 -30.48 -2.80 18.40
C ASP A 341 -29.78 -4.09 18.85
N THR A 342 -28.46 -4.07 19.11
CA THR A 342 -27.74 -5.22 19.69
C THR A 342 -26.55 -4.75 20.53
N ALA A 343 -26.56 -5.09 21.82
CA ALA A 343 -25.62 -4.66 22.87
C ALA A 343 -25.74 -3.16 23.24
N THR A 344 -25.40 -2.79 24.47
CA THR A 344 -25.41 -1.35 24.87
C THR A 344 -24.41 -0.61 23.97
N ALA A 345 -24.64 0.68 23.69
CA ALA A 345 -23.73 1.47 22.84
C ALA A 345 -22.27 1.39 23.34
N ASP A 346 -22.09 1.30 24.66
CA ASP A 346 -20.79 1.14 25.32
C ASP A 346 -20.12 -0.20 24.99
N ASP A 347 -20.87 -1.30 24.93
CA ASP A 347 -20.35 -2.62 24.57
C ASP A 347 -19.91 -2.67 23.09
N ALA A 348 -20.66 -2.01 22.21
CA ALA A 348 -20.33 -1.91 20.79
C ALA A 348 -19.04 -1.09 20.58
N GLU A 349 -18.92 0.06 21.23
CA GLU A 349 -17.73 0.91 21.17
C GLU A 349 -16.49 0.20 21.76
N ALA A 350 -16.65 -0.48 22.89
CA ALA A 350 -15.59 -1.28 23.49
C ALA A 350 -15.12 -2.42 22.57
N PHE A 351 -16.05 -3.09 21.87
CA PHE A 351 -15.70 -4.09 20.87
C PHE A 351 -14.94 -3.49 19.69
N LEU A 352 -15.40 -2.36 19.12
CA LEU A 352 -14.73 -1.70 18.00
C LEU A 352 -13.28 -1.32 18.36
N SER A 353 -13.07 -0.74 19.54
CA SER A 353 -11.73 -0.37 20.02
C SER A 353 -10.82 -1.59 20.16
N LYS A 354 -11.31 -2.66 20.78
CA LYS A 354 -10.58 -3.93 20.90
C LYS A 354 -10.25 -4.54 19.54
N ALA A 355 -11.21 -4.53 18.61
CA ALA A 355 -11.04 -5.09 17.27
C ALA A 355 -10.07 -4.27 16.40
N ALA A 356 -10.07 -2.94 16.53
CA ALA A 356 -9.10 -2.07 15.89
C ALA A 356 -7.66 -2.34 16.39
N ALA A 357 -7.49 -2.46 17.72
CA ALA A 357 -6.20 -2.81 18.32
C ALA A 357 -5.71 -4.20 17.88
N HIS A 358 -6.59 -5.21 17.89
CA HIS A 358 -6.29 -6.57 17.43
C HIS A 358 -5.92 -6.60 15.95
N SER A 359 -6.68 -5.91 15.09
CA SER A 359 -6.40 -5.85 13.66
C SER A 359 -5.05 -5.21 13.36
N SER A 360 -4.68 -4.15 14.10
CA SER A 360 -3.37 -3.51 13.99
C SER A 360 -2.23 -4.45 14.42
N LEU A 361 -2.45 -5.27 15.46
CA LEU A 361 -1.48 -6.29 15.88
C LEU A 361 -1.33 -7.38 14.81
N ARG A 362 -2.43 -7.89 14.27
CA ARG A 362 -2.41 -8.94 13.24
C ARG A 362 -1.75 -8.47 11.94
N GLU A 363 -1.96 -7.22 11.56
CA GLU A 363 -1.26 -6.59 10.43
C GLU A 363 0.26 -6.59 10.64
N ARG A 364 0.74 -6.16 11.83
CA ARG A 364 2.18 -6.19 12.16
C ARG A 364 2.76 -7.59 12.09
N VAL A 365 2.08 -8.58 12.67
CA VAL A 365 2.51 -9.98 12.64
C VAL A 365 2.60 -10.51 11.21
N ALA A 366 1.63 -10.15 10.34
CA ALA A 366 1.66 -10.52 8.94
C ALA A 366 2.86 -9.90 8.22
N MET A 367 3.06 -8.58 8.35
CA MET A 367 4.20 -7.88 7.73
C MET A 367 5.56 -8.42 8.21
N GLU A 368 5.70 -8.74 9.50
CA GLU A 368 6.92 -9.35 10.04
C GLU A 368 7.19 -10.72 9.43
N ALA A 369 6.17 -11.57 9.32
CA ALA A 369 6.29 -12.89 8.71
C ALA A 369 6.67 -12.81 7.21
N GLU A 370 6.03 -11.92 6.46
CA GLU A 370 6.34 -11.68 5.04
C GLU A 370 7.78 -11.21 4.87
N ARG A 371 8.20 -10.20 5.66
CA ARG A 371 9.57 -9.68 5.66
C ARG A 371 10.59 -10.75 6.03
N ASP A 372 10.30 -11.60 7.01
CA ASP A 372 11.19 -12.66 7.45
C ASP A 372 11.42 -13.71 6.36
N VAL A 373 10.34 -14.15 5.69
CA VAL A 373 10.45 -15.10 4.58
C VAL A 373 11.22 -14.49 3.42
N VAL A 374 10.90 -13.25 3.03
CA VAL A 374 11.65 -12.51 1.99
C VAL A 374 13.13 -12.40 2.36
N THR A 375 13.45 -12.09 3.61
CA THR A 375 14.84 -11.99 4.10
C THR A 375 15.55 -13.35 3.99
N MET A 376 14.90 -14.44 4.42
CA MET A 376 15.46 -15.78 4.31
C MET A 376 15.73 -16.19 2.85
N LEU A 377 14.80 -15.88 1.95
CA LEU A 377 14.96 -16.21 0.54
C LEU A 377 16.08 -15.36 -0.10
N LYS A 378 16.19 -14.06 0.25
CA LYS A 378 17.32 -13.20 -0.17
C LYS A 378 18.66 -13.77 0.30
N LEU A 379 18.76 -14.23 1.54
CA LEU A 379 19.98 -14.87 2.06
C LEU A 379 20.32 -16.14 1.28
N GLN A 380 19.32 -16.97 0.98
CA GLN A 380 19.52 -18.17 0.18
C GLN A 380 20.03 -17.83 -1.23
N PHE A 381 19.44 -16.82 -1.87
CA PHE A 381 19.85 -16.35 -3.20
C PHE A 381 21.28 -15.79 -3.22
N MET A 382 21.68 -15.10 -2.15
CA MET A 382 23.01 -14.49 -2.05
C MET A 382 24.11 -15.48 -1.67
N LYS A 383 23.75 -16.63 -1.11
CA LYS A 383 24.72 -17.68 -0.74
C LYS A 383 25.50 -18.19 -1.95
N ASP A 384 24.82 -18.33 -3.08
CA ASP A 384 25.43 -18.82 -4.32
C ASP A 384 26.24 -17.73 -5.05
N ARG A 385 26.27 -16.50 -4.51
CA ARG A 385 26.96 -15.32 -5.06
C ARG A 385 28.13 -14.84 -4.20
N ILE A 386 28.57 -15.64 -3.23
CA ILE A 386 29.75 -15.30 -2.42
C ILE A 386 30.97 -15.14 -3.33
N GLY A 387 31.69 -14.03 -3.18
CA GLY A 387 32.81 -13.63 -4.02
C GLY A 387 32.45 -12.72 -5.20
N GLU A 388 31.16 -12.61 -5.56
CA GLU A 388 30.72 -11.69 -6.62
C GLU A 388 30.78 -10.23 -6.17
N SER A 389 31.04 -9.34 -7.13
CA SER A 389 31.08 -7.89 -6.90
C SER A 389 29.85 -7.21 -7.51
N HIS A 390 29.24 -6.32 -6.74
CA HIS A 390 28.02 -5.62 -7.12
C HIS A 390 28.14 -4.12 -6.81
N LYS A 391 27.50 -3.31 -7.65
CA LYS A 391 27.28 -1.89 -7.35
C LYS A 391 26.11 -1.76 -6.39
N GLY A 392 26.26 -0.86 -5.43
CA GLY A 392 25.22 -0.54 -4.47
C GLY A 392 25.31 0.88 -3.97
N VAL A 393 24.28 1.28 -3.24
CA VAL A 393 24.18 2.58 -2.57
C VAL A 393 24.25 2.40 -1.07
N ILE A 394 24.96 3.27 -0.38
CA ILE A 394 24.95 3.29 1.09
C ILE A 394 23.58 3.76 1.58
N THR A 395 22.83 2.90 2.26
CA THR A 395 21.47 3.17 2.78
C THR A 395 21.46 3.58 4.25
N GLY A 396 22.53 3.31 4.98
CA GLY A 396 22.67 3.66 6.38
C GLY A 396 24.11 3.61 6.84
N VAL A 397 24.47 4.48 7.76
CA VAL A 397 25.81 4.53 8.36
C VAL A 397 25.67 4.49 9.88
N THR A 398 26.54 3.73 10.53
CA THR A 398 26.59 3.52 11.97
C THR A 398 28.04 3.58 12.46
N ALA A 399 28.24 3.57 13.77
CA ALA A 399 29.58 3.55 14.36
C ALA A 399 30.43 2.33 13.95
N PHE A 400 29.79 1.19 13.69
CA PHE A 400 30.48 -0.07 13.39
C PHE A 400 30.58 -0.38 11.89
N GLY A 401 30.08 0.49 11.01
CA GLY A 401 30.09 0.25 9.58
C GLY A 401 28.91 0.90 8.86
N PHE A 402 28.69 0.51 7.61
CA PHE A 402 27.63 1.05 6.79
C PHE A 402 26.90 -0.04 5.99
N PHE A 403 25.60 0.14 5.80
CA PHE A 403 24.73 -0.74 5.04
C PHE A 403 24.71 -0.33 3.58
N VAL A 404 24.82 -1.31 2.69
CA VAL A 404 24.81 -1.12 1.24
C VAL A 404 23.66 -1.92 0.66
N GLN A 405 22.77 -1.25 -0.09
CA GLN A 405 21.74 -1.91 -0.89
C GLN A 405 22.26 -2.10 -2.31
N LEU A 406 22.22 -3.34 -2.80
CA LEU A 406 22.65 -3.68 -4.16
C LEU A 406 21.62 -3.18 -5.19
N ASN A 407 22.08 -2.48 -6.22
CA ASN A 407 21.21 -1.81 -7.19
C ASN A 407 20.35 -2.78 -8.00
N ALA A 408 20.91 -3.94 -8.38
CA ALA A 408 20.21 -4.92 -9.22
C ALA A 408 19.36 -5.91 -8.41
N LEU A 409 19.79 -6.25 -7.19
CA LEU A 409 19.21 -7.36 -6.42
C LEU A 409 18.30 -6.90 -5.28
N PHE A 410 18.30 -5.60 -4.95
CA PHE A 410 17.53 -5.03 -3.83
C PHE A 410 17.80 -5.76 -2.50
N VAL A 411 19.03 -6.26 -2.34
CA VAL A 411 19.54 -6.92 -1.15
C VAL A 411 20.39 -5.92 -0.38
N GLU A 412 20.20 -5.87 0.94
CA GLU A 412 21.02 -5.06 1.84
C GLU A 412 22.04 -5.95 2.58
N GLY A 413 23.26 -5.45 2.73
CA GLY A 413 24.32 -6.08 3.52
C GLY A 413 25.21 -5.04 4.21
N LEU A 414 26.00 -5.49 5.18
CA LEU A 414 26.83 -4.64 6.03
C LEU A 414 28.29 -4.67 5.58
N VAL A 415 28.89 -3.50 5.34
CA VAL A 415 30.34 -3.32 5.32
C VAL A 415 30.79 -2.91 6.72
N HIS A 416 31.39 -3.84 7.46
CA HIS A 416 31.87 -3.56 8.81
C HIS A 416 33.14 -2.70 8.77
N VAL A 417 33.30 -1.77 9.71
CA VAL A 417 34.45 -0.85 9.77
C VAL A 417 35.79 -1.57 9.82
N SER A 418 35.84 -2.76 10.45
CA SER A 418 37.07 -3.58 10.50
C SER A 418 37.52 -4.12 9.13
N SER A 419 36.63 -4.14 8.14
CA SER A 419 36.99 -4.51 6.76
C SER A 419 37.63 -3.35 5.99
N LEU A 420 37.53 -2.12 6.51
CA LEU A 420 38.13 -0.93 5.95
C LEU A 420 39.58 -0.80 6.44
N THR A 421 40.49 -1.53 5.79
CA THR A 421 41.90 -1.58 6.23
C THR A 421 42.73 -0.38 5.79
N ASP A 422 42.11 0.61 5.13
CA ASP A 422 42.83 1.69 4.47
C ASP A 422 42.99 2.96 5.31
N ASP A 423 42.24 3.12 6.40
CA ASP A 423 42.28 4.25 7.34
C ASP A 423 41.60 3.90 8.68
N TYR A 424 41.71 4.76 9.69
CA TYR A 424 40.89 4.70 10.90
C TYR A 424 39.66 5.60 10.74
N TYR A 425 38.45 5.01 10.78
CA TYR A 425 37.21 5.72 10.48
C TYR A 425 36.46 6.11 11.75
N HIS A 426 36.12 7.39 11.84
CA HIS A 426 35.30 7.96 12.91
C HIS A 426 33.87 8.18 12.41
N TYR A 427 32.88 7.80 13.22
CA TYR A 427 31.49 8.07 12.91
C TYR A 427 31.12 9.50 13.30
N ILE A 428 30.61 10.24 12.32
CA ILE A 428 30.11 11.60 12.50
C ILE A 428 28.58 11.50 12.45
N GLU A 429 27.98 11.47 13.64
CA GLU A 429 26.55 11.21 13.85
C GLU A 429 25.67 12.17 13.04
N ASN A 430 25.88 13.47 13.18
CA ASN A 430 25.08 14.51 12.52
C ASN A 430 25.21 14.52 10.98
N GLN A 431 26.26 13.88 10.44
CA GLN A 431 26.48 13.77 8.99
C GLN A 431 26.11 12.39 8.45
N HIS A 432 25.69 11.47 9.33
CA HIS A 432 25.49 10.06 9.01
C HIS A 432 26.62 9.50 8.12
N SER A 433 27.86 9.70 8.57
CA SER A 433 29.04 9.39 7.76
C SER A 433 30.17 8.78 8.58
N LEU A 434 30.96 7.92 7.93
CA LEU A 434 32.22 7.42 8.45
C LEU A 434 33.36 8.15 7.73
N ARG A 435 34.20 8.85 8.49
CA ARG A 435 35.30 9.65 7.94
C ARG A 435 36.65 9.14 8.43
N GLY A 436 37.52 8.83 7.48
CA GLY A 436 38.90 8.43 7.70
C GLY A 436 39.72 9.54 8.33
N GLU A 437 40.57 9.20 9.29
CA GLU A 437 41.39 10.14 10.04
C GLU A 437 42.55 10.67 9.20
N GLN A 438 43.25 9.81 8.45
CA GLN A 438 44.45 10.18 7.71
C GLN A 438 44.13 10.59 6.27
N LYS A 439 43.42 9.74 5.54
CA LYS A 439 43.08 9.93 4.12
C LYS A 439 41.88 10.85 3.92
N LYS A 440 41.17 11.17 5.01
CA LYS A 440 39.95 12.01 5.00
C LYS A 440 38.83 11.50 4.09
N LYS A 441 38.92 10.25 3.63
CA LYS A 441 37.89 9.58 2.84
C LYS A 441 36.62 9.49 3.67
N ALA A 442 35.47 9.77 3.06
CA ALA A 442 34.18 9.69 3.75
C ALA A 442 33.28 8.69 3.03
N TYR A 443 32.58 7.88 3.80
CA TYR A 443 31.45 7.06 3.34
C TYR A 443 30.19 7.64 3.94
N ARG A 444 29.31 8.12 3.08
CA ARG A 444 28.08 8.82 3.43
C ARG A 444 26.89 8.05 2.90
N ILE A 445 25.75 8.22 3.56
CA ILE A 445 24.47 7.80 3.01
C ILE A 445 24.29 8.40 1.60
N GLY A 446 23.90 7.56 0.64
CA GLY A 446 23.73 7.91 -0.78
C GLY A 446 24.97 7.71 -1.66
N ASP A 447 26.15 7.47 -1.08
CA ASP A 447 27.35 7.20 -1.87
C ASP A 447 27.20 5.90 -2.66
N GLN A 448 27.63 5.92 -3.92
CA GLN A 448 27.73 4.73 -4.76
C GLN A 448 29.05 4.00 -4.44
N VAL A 449 28.94 2.73 -4.09
CA VAL A 449 30.08 1.87 -3.78
C VAL A 449 30.00 0.57 -4.57
N THR A 450 31.17 -0.03 -4.79
CA THR A 450 31.22 -1.42 -5.28
C THR A 450 31.63 -2.29 -4.11
N VAL A 451 30.81 -3.30 -3.82
CA VAL A 451 31.02 -4.24 -2.72
C VAL A 451 31.12 -5.65 -3.25
N ARG A 452 31.92 -6.47 -2.58
CA ARG A 452 32.01 -7.91 -2.80
C ARG A 452 31.28 -8.65 -1.69
N VAL A 453 30.49 -9.66 -2.06
CA VAL A 453 29.82 -10.55 -1.11
C VAL A 453 30.88 -11.39 -0.39
N ASP A 454 31.07 -11.16 0.91
CA ASP A 454 32.10 -11.86 1.68
C ASP A 454 31.52 -13.08 2.40
N ARG A 455 30.41 -12.88 3.11
CA ARG A 455 29.78 -13.93 3.90
C ARG A 455 28.27 -13.75 3.93
N VAL A 456 27.55 -14.88 3.96
CA VAL A 456 26.11 -14.92 4.20
C VAL A 456 25.85 -15.74 5.47
N ASP A 457 25.34 -15.09 6.51
CA ASP A 457 25.04 -15.70 7.80
C ASP A 457 23.52 -15.89 7.95
N ARG A 458 23.09 -17.15 7.84
CA ARG A 458 21.66 -17.51 7.92
C ARG A 458 21.12 -17.44 9.34
N GLU A 459 21.94 -17.72 10.35
CA GLU A 459 21.50 -17.68 11.76
C GLU A 459 21.27 -16.24 12.21
N ARG A 460 22.19 -15.34 11.83
CA ARG A 460 22.08 -13.91 12.15
C ARG A 460 21.18 -13.13 11.18
N LYS A 461 20.70 -13.77 10.11
CA LYS A 461 19.97 -13.17 8.99
C LYS A 461 20.70 -11.96 8.37
N ARG A 462 22.01 -12.09 8.14
CA ARG A 462 22.87 -10.98 7.67
C ARG A 462 23.76 -11.38 6.50
N ILE A 463 24.10 -10.39 5.69
CA ILE A 463 25.07 -10.49 4.61
C ILE A 463 26.18 -9.51 4.92
N ASP A 464 27.41 -10.00 4.95
CA ASP A 464 28.60 -9.18 5.14
C ASP A 464 29.23 -8.90 3.79
N PHE A 465 29.56 -7.64 3.58
CA PHE A 465 30.20 -7.11 2.40
C PHE A 465 31.60 -6.60 2.74
N THR A 466 32.48 -6.67 1.75
CA THR A 466 33.76 -5.96 1.76
C THR A 466 33.78 -4.96 0.62
N LEU A 467 34.48 -3.83 0.76
CA LEU A 467 34.67 -2.93 -0.38
C LEU A 467 35.48 -3.64 -1.46
N ALA A 468 34.97 -3.61 -2.69
CA ALA A 468 35.72 -4.08 -3.85
C ALA A 468 36.88 -3.11 -4.10
N LYS A 469 38.03 -3.66 -4.53
CA LYS A 469 39.22 -2.88 -4.85
C LYS A 469 39.06 -2.13 -6.17
#